data_AF-A0A7J5EX86-F1
#
_entry.id   AF-A0A7J5EX86-F1
#
_cell.length_a   1.000
_cell.length_b   1.000
_cell.length_c   1.000
_cell.angle_alpha   90.00
_cell.angle_beta   90.00
_cell.angle_gamma   90.00
#
_symmetry.space_group_name_H-M   'P 1'
#
loop_
_entity.id
_entity.type
_entity.pdbx_description
1 polymer ?
#
loop_
_entity_poly.entity_id
_entity_poly.type
_entity_poly.pdbx_seq_one_letter_code
_entity_poly.pdbx_strand_id
1 'polypeptide(L)'
;MFPRGVATVAIVAAALASAAHADEPRRGPQVVIVPAECTVYWTMIPDAAASPAAWDRALSFAACIQDRSVYAVEDVDQLEEMVLALQDALIPSLQYYVTAIELAPGPTKLRAAYAIGSSQVALMTRARMSIVAPELRPPLEALLVEHARVAHLVFSTIEAAADGDPALAPDAATRAMVRSSRQTAAALRSFGERAQDRR
;
A
#
# COMPACT_ATOMS: atom_id res chain seq x y z
N MET A 1 -3.72 13.96 -36.36
CA MET A 1 -2.70 14.00 -35.28
C MET A 1 -3.48 14.02 -33.96
N PHE A 2 -3.69 12.85 -33.35
CA PHE A 2 -4.47 12.68 -32.11
C PHE A 2 -3.51 12.33 -30.97
N PRO A 3 -3.67 12.87 -29.75
CA PRO A 3 -2.78 12.57 -28.64
C PRO A 3 -3.13 11.19 -28.07
N ARG A 4 -2.14 10.29 -28.07
CA ARG A 4 -2.13 9.05 -27.28
C ARG A 4 -1.49 9.37 -25.94
N GLY A 5 -2.16 9.06 -24.81
CA GLY A 5 -1.45 8.96 -23.53
C GLY A 5 -2.21 9.32 -22.25
N VAL A 6 -3.43 8.81 -22.02
CA VAL A 6 -4.09 8.93 -20.68
C VAL A 6 -4.73 7.61 -20.22
N ALA A 7 -4.34 6.46 -20.77
CA ALA A 7 -5.11 5.22 -20.59
C ALA A 7 -4.62 4.23 -19.52
N THR A 8 -3.57 4.52 -18.74
CA THR A 8 -2.91 3.46 -17.93
C THR A 8 -3.03 3.59 -16.40
N VAL A 9 -3.51 4.72 -15.85
CA VAL A 9 -3.62 4.90 -14.39
C VAL A 9 -4.95 4.39 -13.81
N ALA A 10 -5.99 4.22 -14.63
CA ALA A 10 -7.33 3.85 -14.17
C ALA A 10 -7.45 2.41 -13.62
N ILE A 11 -6.52 1.51 -13.93
CA ILE A 11 -6.66 0.07 -13.60
C ILE A 11 -6.41 -0.19 -12.10
N VAL A 12 -5.55 0.59 -11.44
CA VAL A 12 -5.24 0.37 -10.01
C VAL A 12 -6.42 0.78 -9.12
N ALA A 13 -7.16 1.82 -9.50
CA ALA A 13 -8.34 2.26 -8.75
C ALA A 13 -9.50 1.24 -8.85
N ALA A 14 -9.70 0.62 -10.01
CA ALA A 14 -10.77 -0.35 -10.23
C ALA A 14 -10.55 -1.67 -9.45
N ALA A 15 -9.30 -2.13 -9.34
CA ALA A 15 -8.98 -3.34 -8.57
C ALA A 15 -9.19 -3.16 -7.06
N LEU A 16 -9.05 -1.95 -6.53
CA LEU A 16 -9.37 -1.61 -5.14
C LEU A 16 -10.87 -1.41 -4.91
N ALA A 17 -11.64 -1.02 -5.94
CA ALA A 17 -13.08 -0.78 -5.83
C ALA A 17 -13.93 -2.06 -5.90
N SER A 18 -13.49 -3.10 -6.62
CA SER A 18 -14.28 -4.32 -6.81
C SER A 18 -14.44 -5.21 -5.57
N ALA A 19 -13.80 -4.90 -4.45
CA ALA A 19 -14.07 -5.57 -3.17
C ALA A 19 -15.15 -4.87 -2.31
N ALA A 20 -15.67 -3.70 -2.75
CA ALA A 20 -16.49 -2.81 -1.92
C ALA A 20 -17.95 -2.67 -2.38
N HIS A 21 -18.51 -3.65 -3.09
CA HIS A 21 -19.93 -3.62 -3.51
C HIS A 21 -20.77 -4.68 -2.80
N ALA A 22 -20.73 -4.64 -1.47
CA ALA A 22 -21.91 -4.93 -0.67
C ALA A 22 -22.44 -3.59 -0.17
N ASP A 23 -23.76 -3.41 -0.24
CA ASP A 23 -24.50 -2.21 0.15
C ASP A 23 -24.28 -1.91 1.65
N GLU A 24 -23.18 -1.22 1.98
CA GLU A 24 -22.85 -0.85 3.35
C GLU A 24 -23.53 0.48 3.72
N PRO A 25 -24.10 0.58 4.94
CA PRO A 25 -24.65 1.83 5.43
C PRO A 25 -23.55 2.89 5.41
N ARG A 26 -23.87 4.09 4.87
CA ARG A 26 -23.01 5.28 4.85
C ARG A 26 -22.22 5.38 6.16
N ARG A 27 -20.97 4.93 6.17
CA ARG A 27 -20.08 5.03 7.34
C ARG A 27 -19.98 6.50 7.68
N GLY A 28 -20.41 6.87 8.90
CA GLY A 28 -20.24 8.22 9.44
C GLY A 28 -18.75 8.62 9.46
N PRO A 29 -18.42 9.88 9.82
CA PRO A 29 -17.04 10.33 9.89
C PRO A 29 -16.23 9.35 10.76
N GLN A 30 -15.25 8.68 10.15
CA GLN A 30 -14.35 7.77 10.86
C GLN A 30 -13.43 8.61 11.75
N VAL A 31 -13.44 8.36 13.06
CA VAL A 31 -12.52 9.00 14.00
C VAL A 31 -11.16 8.35 13.81
N VAL A 32 -10.23 9.07 13.17
CA VAL A 32 -8.83 8.65 13.05
C VAL A 32 -8.09 9.11 14.31
N ILE A 33 -7.63 8.16 15.12
CA ILE A 33 -6.76 8.45 16.26
C ILE A 33 -5.35 8.69 15.70
N VAL A 34 -4.87 9.93 15.79
CA VAL A 34 -3.53 10.31 15.33
C VAL A 34 -2.56 10.23 16.52
N PRO A 35 -1.50 9.39 16.45
CA PRO A 35 -0.47 9.36 17.48
C PRO A 35 0.19 10.74 17.65
N ALA A 36 0.55 11.10 18.87
CA ALA A 36 1.09 12.43 19.19
C ALA A 36 2.37 12.74 18.41
N GLU A 37 3.20 11.74 18.14
CA GLU A 37 4.40 11.85 17.33
C GLU A 37 4.11 12.15 15.85
N CYS A 38 2.90 11.85 15.35
CA CYS A 38 2.51 12.09 13.97
C CYS A 38 1.94 13.49 13.74
N THR A 39 1.55 14.22 14.79
CA THR A 39 0.96 15.56 14.66
C THR A 39 1.94 16.61 14.12
N VAL A 40 3.25 16.33 14.22
CA VAL A 40 4.31 17.16 13.62
C VAL A 40 4.13 17.30 12.11
N TYR A 41 3.62 16.26 11.44
CA TYR A 41 3.38 16.31 10.00
C TYR A 41 2.05 16.99 9.67
N TRP A 42 1.03 16.84 10.52
CA TRP A 42 -0.32 17.41 10.34
C TRP A 42 -0.33 18.95 10.39
N THR A 43 0.30 19.52 11.42
CA THR A 43 0.37 20.98 11.63
C THR A 43 1.15 21.72 10.54
N MET A 44 1.89 20.96 9.71
CA MET A 44 2.73 21.47 8.66
C MET A 44 2.20 21.16 7.26
N ILE A 45 0.95 20.73 7.09
CA ILE A 45 0.30 20.61 5.77
C ILE A 45 -0.26 22.00 5.42
N PRO A 46 0.45 22.87 4.68
CA PRO A 46 -0.20 24.04 4.09
C PRO A 46 -1.14 23.52 2.99
N ASP A 47 -2.09 24.32 2.49
CA ASP A 47 -2.97 23.97 1.36
C ASP A 47 -2.31 22.94 0.41
N ALA A 48 -2.70 21.66 0.53
CA ALA A 48 -1.91 20.53 0.04
C ALA A 48 -1.72 20.55 -1.50
N ALA A 49 -2.49 21.40 -2.18
CA ALA A 49 -2.35 21.70 -3.60
C ALA A 49 -1.12 22.56 -3.96
N ALA A 50 -0.42 23.18 -3.00
CA ALA A 50 0.48 24.31 -3.30
C ALA A 50 1.95 23.96 -3.60
N SER A 51 2.48 22.79 -3.20
CA SER A 51 3.91 22.48 -3.45
C SER A 51 4.29 21.00 -3.33
N PRO A 52 5.40 20.55 -3.96
CA PRO A 52 5.98 19.22 -3.73
C PRO A 52 6.29 18.93 -2.26
N ALA A 53 6.76 19.93 -1.51
CA ALA A 53 7.07 19.77 -0.09
C ALA A 53 5.83 19.48 0.77
N ALA A 54 4.66 20.03 0.42
CA ALA A 54 3.41 19.74 1.11
C ALA A 54 3.00 18.28 0.92
N TRP A 55 3.14 17.75 -0.29
CA TRP A 55 2.88 16.34 -0.59
C TRP A 55 3.84 15.40 0.14
N ASP A 56 5.15 15.69 0.15
CA ASP A 56 6.11 14.84 0.87
C ASP A 56 5.80 14.78 2.38
N ARG A 57 5.30 15.87 2.97
CA ARG A 57 4.80 15.88 4.37
C ARG A 57 3.53 15.06 4.53
N ALA A 58 2.57 15.18 3.61
CA ALA A 58 1.34 14.38 3.64
C ALA A 58 1.63 12.88 3.54
N LEU A 59 2.57 12.48 2.67
CA LEU A 59 3.03 11.10 2.57
C LEU A 59 3.76 10.64 3.84
N SER A 60 4.55 11.51 4.45
CA SER A 60 5.21 11.23 5.73
C SER A 60 4.20 11.06 6.88
N PHE A 61 3.15 11.89 6.91
CA PHE A 61 2.04 11.75 7.85
C PHE A 61 1.33 10.40 7.68
N ALA A 62 0.98 10.05 6.45
CA ALA A 62 0.34 8.77 6.12
C ALA A 62 1.19 7.57 6.56
N ALA A 63 2.51 7.62 6.36
CA ALA A 63 3.43 6.59 6.83
C ALA A 63 3.57 6.56 8.36
N CYS A 64 3.40 7.70 9.03
CA CYS A 64 3.47 7.79 10.48
C CYS A 64 2.24 7.15 11.15
N ILE A 65 1.04 7.46 10.66
CA ILE A 65 -0.23 6.95 11.22
C ILE A 65 -0.52 5.50 10.85
N GLN A 66 0.28 4.91 9.96
CA GLN A 66 0.14 3.50 9.61
C GLN A 66 0.39 2.67 10.87
N ASP A 67 -0.63 1.93 11.29
CA ASP A 67 -0.57 1.11 12.48
C ASP A 67 0.62 0.15 12.44
N ARG A 68 1.28 -0.01 13.58
CA ARG A 68 2.48 -0.83 13.78
C ARG A 68 2.25 -1.96 14.77
N SER A 69 1.02 -2.15 15.23
CA SER A 69 0.67 -3.18 16.17
C SER A 69 0.95 -4.59 15.61
N VAL A 70 1.34 -5.49 16.50
CA VAL A 70 1.52 -6.92 16.25
C VAL A 70 0.69 -7.64 17.29
N TYR A 71 -0.16 -8.54 16.85
CA TYR A 71 -1.07 -9.31 17.70
C TYR A 71 -0.39 -10.62 18.09
N ALA A 72 -0.74 -11.22 19.22
CA ALA A 72 -0.38 -12.62 19.47
C ALA A 72 -1.55 -13.49 19.02
N VAL A 73 -1.31 -14.37 18.05
CA VAL A 73 -2.28 -15.32 17.51
C VAL A 73 -1.83 -16.73 17.84
N GLU A 74 -2.66 -17.43 18.63
CA GLU A 74 -2.38 -18.76 19.17
C GLU A 74 -3.16 -19.86 18.43
N ASP A 75 -4.30 -19.50 17.82
CA ASP A 75 -5.21 -20.44 17.17
C ASP A 75 -5.45 -20.11 15.69
N VAL A 76 -5.74 -21.15 14.90
CA VAL A 76 -6.02 -21.00 13.45
C VAL A 76 -7.25 -20.14 13.16
N ASP A 77 -8.27 -20.22 14.02
CA ASP A 77 -9.54 -19.51 13.87
C ASP A 77 -9.39 -17.99 14.05
N GLN A 78 -8.29 -17.52 14.66
CA GLN A 78 -7.99 -16.10 14.86
C GLN A 78 -7.27 -15.45 13.66
N LEU A 79 -6.76 -16.26 12.71
CA LEU A 79 -5.91 -15.76 11.63
C LEU A 79 -6.65 -14.80 10.69
N GLU A 80 -7.89 -15.14 10.32
CA GLU A 80 -8.70 -14.32 9.41
C GLU A 80 -9.05 -12.97 10.03
N GLU A 81 -9.52 -12.98 11.28
CA GLU A 81 -9.84 -11.76 12.03
C GLU A 81 -8.59 -10.87 12.20
N MET A 82 -7.43 -11.47 12.51
CA MET A 82 -6.18 -10.71 12.64
C MET A 82 -5.76 -10.07 11.30
N VAL A 83 -5.87 -10.78 10.18
CA VAL A 83 -5.56 -10.22 8.86
C VAL A 83 -6.52 -9.08 8.51
N LEU A 84 -7.83 -9.24 8.76
CA LEU A 84 -8.84 -8.19 8.56
C LEU A 84 -8.54 -6.95 9.42
N ALA A 85 -8.20 -7.14 10.70
CA ALA A 85 -7.83 -6.03 11.58
C ALA A 85 -6.59 -5.27 11.07
N LEU A 86 -5.58 -5.98 10.57
CA LEU A 86 -4.41 -5.36 9.95
C LEU A 86 -4.75 -4.62 8.65
N GLN A 87 -5.70 -5.11 7.86
CA GLN A 87 -6.18 -4.45 6.64
C GLN A 87 -6.91 -3.14 6.98
N ASP A 88 -7.84 -3.19 7.93
CA ASP A 88 -8.61 -2.02 8.36
C ASP A 88 -7.69 -0.93 8.92
N ALA A 89 -6.65 -1.33 9.64
CA ALA A 89 -5.65 -0.41 10.17
C ALA A 89 -4.80 0.28 9.07
N LEU A 90 -4.77 -0.24 7.84
CA LEU A 90 -4.13 0.43 6.70
C LEU A 90 -5.00 1.52 6.07
N ILE A 91 -6.34 1.43 6.18
CA ILE A 91 -7.30 2.27 5.45
C ILE A 91 -6.97 3.76 5.56
N PRO A 92 -6.71 4.33 6.76
CA PRO A 92 -6.43 5.76 6.89
C PRO A 92 -5.20 6.18 6.07
N SER A 93 -4.12 5.39 6.09
CA SER A 93 -2.90 5.69 5.33
C SER A 93 -3.11 5.55 3.82
N LEU A 94 -3.89 4.55 3.39
CA LEU A 94 -4.20 4.31 1.98
C LEU A 94 -4.99 5.45 1.36
N GLN A 95 -5.92 6.07 2.11
CA GLN A 95 -6.66 7.23 1.64
C GLN A 95 -5.73 8.37 1.19
N TYR A 96 -4.71 8.70 2.00
CA TYR A 96 -3.71 9.72 1.64
C TYR A 96 -2.91 9.33 0.39
N TYR A 97 -2.48 8.08 0.29
CA TYR A 97 -1.70 7.63 -0.86
C TYR A 97 -2.52 7.63 -2.16
N VAL A 98 -3.79 7.21 -2.10
CA VAL A 98 -4.70 7.28 -3.26
C VAL A 98 -4.94 8.72 -3.67
N THR A 99 -5.24 9.63 -2.72
CA THR A 99 -5.38 11.06 -3.02
C THR A 99 -4.11 11.64 -3.65
N ALA A 100 -2.92 11.25 -3.18
CA ALA A 100 -1.67 11.68 -3.79
C ALA A 100 -1.49 11.13 -5.22
N ILE A 101 -1.88 9.88 -5.51
CA ILE A 101 -1.86 9.32 -6.88
C ILE A 101 -2.79 10.12 -7.81
N GLU A 102 -3.94 10.56 -7.31
CA GLU A 102 -4.90 11.33 -8.11
C GLU A 102 -4.39 12.74 -8.39
N LEU A 103 -3.98 13.47 -7.34
CA LEU A 103 -3.83 14.92 -7.38
C LEU A 103 -2.39 15.42 -7.46
N ALA A 104 -1.40 14.63 -7.04
CA ALA A 104 -0.03 15.11 -6.90
C ALA A 104 0.77 15.13 -8.22
N PRO A 105 1.90 15.85 -8.30
CA PRO A 105 2.80 15.79 -9.45
C PRO A 105 3.40 14.38 -9.65
N GLY A 106 3.82 14.07 -10.88
CA GLY A 106 4.31 12.74 -11.30
C GLY A 106 5.23 12.02 -10.30
N PRO A 107 6.37 12.62 -9.87
CA PRO A 107 7.27 11.97 -8.91
C PRO A 107 6.60 11.64 -7.57
N THR A 108 5.65 12.46 -7.12
CA THR A 108 4.88 12.19 -5.90
C THR A 108 3.93 11.02 -6.10
N LYS A 109 3.27 10.90 -7.27
CA LYS A 109 2.42 9.74 -7.59
C LYS A 109 3.20 8.44 -7.51
N LEU A 110 4.44 8.43 -8.00
CA LEU A 110 5.33 7.27 -7.92
C LEU A 110 5.66 6.91 -6.45
N ARG A 111 6.00 7.90 -5.62
CA ARG A 111 6.25 7.70 -4.18
C ARG A 111 5.02 7.18 -3.44
N ALA A 112 3.84 7.71 -3.75
CA ALA A 112 2.58 7.27 -3.18
C ALA A 112 2.25 5.81 -3.57
N ALA A 113 2.42 5.46 -4.85
CA ALA A 113 2.29 4.07 -5.31
C ALA A 113 3.28 3.14 -4.58
N TYR A 114 4.54 3.57 -4.42
CA TYR A 114 5.54 2.80 -3.67
C TYR A 114 5.11 2.57 -2.21
N ALA A 115 4.53 3.59 -1.58
CA ALA A 115 4.03 3.49 -0.21
C ALA A 115 2.84 2.53 -0.09
N ILE A 116 1.93 2.47 -1.07
CA ILE A 116 0.86 1.46 -1.11
C ILE A 116 1.45 0.05 -1.17
N GLY A 117 2.36 -0.22 -2.12
CA GLY A 117 2.99 -1.54 -2.25
C GLY A 117 3.75 -1.94 -0.98
N SER A 118 4.48 -1.00 -0.39
CA SER A 118 5.22 -1.21 0.86
C SER A 118 4.30 -1.47 2.06
N SER A 119 3.11 -0.85 2.08
CA SER A 119 2.12 -1.05 3.14
C SER A 119 1.56 -2.47 3.13
N GLN A 120 1.35 -3.05 1.94
CA GLN A 120 0.95 -4.45 1.78
C GLN A 120 2.03 -5.40 2.28
N VAL A 121 3.30 -5.14 1.94
CA VAL A 121 4.44 -5.94 2.44
C VAL A 121 4.56 -5.82 3.95
N ALA A 122 4.38 -4.62 4.52
CA ALA A 122 4.40 -4.41 5.96
C ALA A 122 3.29 -5.18 6.67
N LEU A 123 2.06 -5.20 6.12
CA LEU A 123 0.96 -6.02 6.62
C LEU A 123 1.33 -7.50 6.63
N MET A 124 1.85 -8.04 5.51
CA MET A 124 2.26 -9.44 5.43
C MET A 124 3.33 -9.78 6.47
N THR A 125 4.32 -8.89 6.65
CA THR A 125 5.38 -9.06 7.66
C THR A 125 4.80 -9.06 9.07
N ARG A 126 3.91 -8.11 9.40
CA ARG A 126 3.27 -8.06 10.72
C ARG A 126 2.43 -9.30 10.99
N ALA A 127 1.62 -9.73 10.03
CA ALA A 127 0.81 -10.94 10.16
C ALA A 127 1.69 -12.18 10.45
N ARG A 128 2.84 -12.30 9.78
CA ARG A 128 3.83 -13.37 10.05
C ARG A 128 4.51 -13.25 11.41
N MET A 129 4.68 -12.02 11.92
CA MET A 129 5.21 -11.78 13.26
C MET A 129 4.16 -12.03 14.35
N SER A 130 2.86 -12.05 13.99
CA SER A 130 1.78 -12.23 14.94
C SER A 130 1.56 -13.69 15.37
N ILE A 131 2.04 -14.67 14.60
CA ILE A 131 1.85 -16.09 14.96
C ILE A 131 2.85 -16.51 16.04
N VAL A 132 2.37 -17.18 17.09
CA VAL A 132 3.26 -17.76 18.12
C VAL A 132 3.78 -19.14 17.75
N ALA A 133 3.02 -19.88 16.92
CA ALA A 133 3.29 -21.27 16.60
C ALA A 133 3.59 -21.47 15.08
N PRO A 134 4.66 -22.20 14.69
CA PRO A 134 5.03 -22.39 13.28
C PRO A 134 3.96 -23.07 12.41
N GLU A 135 3.13 -23.93 12.98
CA GLU A 135 2.03 -24.64 12.32
C GLU A 135 0.92 -23.73 11.81
N LEU A 136 0.81 -22.51 12.35
CA LEU A 136 -0.12 -21.48 11.86
C LEU A 136 0.36 -20.82 10.56
N ARG A 137 1.63 -21.03 10.17
CA ARG A 137 2.21 -20.38 9.00
C ARG A 137 1.54 -20.81 7.69
N PRO A 138 1.37 -22.10 7.34
CA PRO A 138 0.72 -22.48 6.10
C PRO A 138 -0.69 -21.88 5.89
N PRO A 139 -1.64 -21.94 6.86
CA PRO A 139 -2.95 -21.31 6.69
C PRO A 139 -2.85 -19.77 6.61
N LEU A 140 -1.95 -19.14 7.38
CA LEU A 140 -1.71 -17.70 7.25
C LEU A 140 -1.22 -17.32 5.84
N GLU A 141 -0.24 -18.03 5.28
CA GLU A 141 0.29 -17.70 3.96
C GLU A 141 -0.77 -17.82 2.86
N ALA A 142 -1.77 -18.69 3.03
CA ALA A 142 -2.91 -18.80 2.11
C ALA A 142 -3.79 -17.54 2.14
N LEU A 143 -3.99 -16.92 3.31
CA LEU A 143 -4.71 -15.66 3.47
C LEU A 143 -3.93 -14.47 2.89
N LEU A 144 -2.59 -14.52 2.93
CA LEU A 144 -1.72 -13.43 2.46
C LEU A 144 -1.50 -13.41 0.93
N VAL A 145 -2.03 -14.37 0.17
CA VAL A 145 -1.83 -14.45 -1.30
C VAL A 145 -2.33 -13.20 -2.02
N GLU A 146 -3.53 -12.71 -1.69
CA GLU A 146 -4.07 -11.52 -2.38
C GLU A 146 -3.26 -10.26 -2.06
N HIS A 147 -2.76 -10.11 -0.81
CA HIS A 147 -1.85 -9.02 -0.46
C HIS A 147 -0.55 -9.07 -1.26
N ALA A 148 0.03 -10.25 -1.43
CA ALA A 148 1.22 -10.42 -2.23
C ALA A 148 0.98 -10.06 -3.71
N ARG A 149 -0.19 -10.42 -4.26
CA ARG A 149 -0.58 -10.06 -5.63
C ARG A 149 -0.77 -8.56 -5.80
N VAL A 150 -1.47 -7.90 -4.87
CA VAL A 150 -1.66 -6.44 -4.90
C VAL A 150 -0.31 -5.73 -4.82
N ALA A 151 0.55 -6.13 -3.89
CA ALA A 151 1.91 -5.58 -3.77
C ALA A 151 2.72 -5.79 -5.06
N HIS A 152 2.68 -6.99 -5.64
CA HIS A 152 3.36 -7.31 -6.90
C HIS A 152 2.87 -6.43 -8.05
N LEU A 153 1.55 -6.26 -8.19
CA LEU A 153 0.94 -5.43 -9.23
C LEU A 153 1.37 -3.97 -9.09
N VAL A 154 1.33 -3.42 -7.87
CA VAL A 154 1.72 -2.03 -7.60
C VAL A 154 3.20 -1.81 -7.93
N PHE A 155 4.09 -2.69 -7.47
CA PHE A 155 5.52 -2.57 -7.76
C PHE A 155 5.86 -2.73 -9.25
N SER A 156 5.19 -3.65 -9.95
CA SER A 156 5.34 -3.82 -11.40
C SER A 156 4.81 -2.60 -12.18
N THR A 157 3.74 -1.97 -11.68
CA THR A 157 3.20 -0.73 -12.26
C THR A 157 4.17 0.44 -12.12
N ILE A 158 4.84 0.55 -10.97
CA ILE A 158 5.88 1.58 -10.74
C ILE A 158 7.03 1.41 -11.74
N GLU A 159 7.48 0.17 -11.95
CA GLU A 159 8.53 -0.13 -12.92
C GLU A 159 8.11 0.27 -14.34
N ALA A 160 6.95 -0.21 -14.80
CA ALA A 160 6.45 0.10 -16.14
C ALA A 160 6.24 1.61 -16.36
N ALA A 161 5.76 2.33 -15.34
CA ALA A 161 5.59 3.77 -15.40
C ALA A 161 6.95 4.50 -15.51
N ALA A 162 7.93 4.13 -14.69
CA ALA A 162 9.26 4.76 -14.70
C ALA A 162 10.05 4.46 -15.99
N ASP A 163 9.90 3.27 -16.56
CA ASP A 163 10.51 2.91 -17.85
C ASP A 163 9.83 3.67 -19.01
N GLY A 164 8.52 3.90 -18.94
CA GLY A 164 7.75 4.66 -19.93
C GLY A 164 7.93 6.18 -19.84
N ASP A 165 8.18 6.71 -18.64
CA ASP A 165 8.46 8.12 -18.39
C ASP A 165 9.54 8.30 -17.31
N PRO A 166 10.82 8.43 -17.71
CA PRO A 166 11.92 8.64 -16.78
C PRO A 166 11.79 9.91 -15.93
N ALA A 167 10.97 10.89 -16.33
CA ALA A 167 10.74 12.10 -15.54
C ALA A 167 9.98 11.84 -14.23
N LEU A 168 9.34 10.66 -14.10
CA LEU A 168 8.74 10.20 -12.84
C LEU A 168 9.77 9.83 -11.77
N ALA A 169 11.04 9.57 -12.14
CA ALA A 169 12.14 9.25 -11.23
C ALA A 169 13.33 10.23 -11.38
N PRO A 170 13.12 11.53 -11.13
CA PRO A 170 14.10 12.57 -11.44
C PRO A 170 15.32 12.53 -10.50
N ASP A 171 15.17 12.02 -9.29
CA ASP A 171 16.18 12.04 -8.24
C ASP A 171 16.71 10.64 -7.87
N ALA A 172 17.80 10.59 -7.11
CA ALA A 172 18.42 9.33 -6.73
C ALA A 172 17.53 8.46 -5.84
N ALA A 173 16.67 9.07 -5.01
CA ALA A 173 15.79 8.37 -4.08
C ALA A 173 14.65 7.66 -4.83
N THR A 174 13.97 8.35 -5.74
CA THR A 174 12.93 7.77 -6.62
C THR A 174 13.49 6.68 -7.53
N ARG A 175 14.71 6.85 -8.07
CA ARG A 175 15.39 5.77 -8.80
C ARG A 175 15.72 4.57 -7.92
N ALA A 176 16.07 4.78 -6.64
CA ALA A 176 16.28 3.69 -5.69
C ALA A 176 14.96 2.96 -5.37
N MET A 177 13.86 3.69 -5.23
CA MET A 177 12.52 3.12 -5.07
C MET A 177 12.15 2.23 -6.26
N VAL A 178 12.33 2.69 -7.50
CA VAL A 178 12.06 1.87 -8.71
C VAL A 178 12.88 0.57 -8.70
N ARG A 179 14.17 0.63 -8.35
CA ARG A 179 15.00 -0.58 -8.22
C ARG A 179 14.48 -1.52 -7.13
N SER A 180 14.09 -0.98 -5.98
CA SER A 180 13.52 -1.76 -4.88
C SER A 180 12.18 -2.39 -5.25
N SER A 181 11.32 -1.67 -5.99
CA SER A 181 10.06 -2.19 -6.54
C SER A 181 10.32 -3.42 -7.41
N ARG A 182 11.26 -3.33 -8.35
CA ARG A 182 11.63 -4.45 -9.23
C ARG A 182 12.07 -5.69 -8.45
N GLN A 183 12.95 -5.51 -7.46
CA GLN A 183 13.42 -6.61 -6.61
C GLN A 183 12.27 -7.24 -5.80
N THR A 184 11.42 -6.40 -5.22
CA THR A 184 10.29 -6.84 -4.40
C THR A 184 9.22 -7.54 -5.25
N ALA A 185 8.90 -7.02 -6.44
CA ALA A 185 7.99 -7.65 -7.37
C ALA A 185 8.47 -9.06 -7.78
N ALA A 186 9.77 -9.22 -8.06
CA ALA A 186 10.33 -10.53 -8.37
C ALA A 186 10.21 -11.51 -7.19
N ALA A 187 10.48 -11.06 -5.97
CA ALA A 187 10.32 -11.88 -4.76
C ALA A 187 8.86 -12.32 -4.54
N LEU A 188 7.90 -11.40 -4.73
CA LEU A 188 6.47 -11.67 -4.55
C LEU A 188 5.87 -12.59 -5.62
N ARG A 189 6.40 -12.59 -6.85
CA ARG A 189 5.99 -13.55 -7.89
C ARG A 189 6.22 -14.99 -7.43
N SER A 190 7.42 -15.27 -6.92
CA SER A 190 7.78 -16.60 -6.41
C SER A 190 6.93 -17.02 -5.21
N PHE A 191 6.43 -16.05 -4.43
CA PHE A 191 5.52 -16.32 -3.33
C PHE A 191 4.16 -16.82 -3.83
N GLY A 192 3.59 -16.18 -4.85
CA GLY A 192 2.33 -16.58 -5.45
C GLY A 192 2.38 -17.99 -6.06
N GLU A 193 3.46 -18.32 -6.77
CA GLU A 193 3.68 -19.64 -7.37
C GLU A 193 3.70 -20.75 -6.30
N ARG A 194 4.49 -20.57 -5.23
CA ARG A 194 4.57 -21.54 -4.12
C ARG A 194 3.25 -21.74 -3.37
N ALA A 195 2.41 -20.71 -3.33
CA ALA A 195 1.11 -20.79 -2.67
C ALA A 195 0.07 -21.54 -3.52
N GLN A 196 0.20 -21.51 -4.85
CA GLN A 196 -0.65 -22.27 -5.78
C GLN A 196 -0.34 -23.78 -5.74
N ASP A 197 0.94 -24.16 -5.66
CA ASP A 197 1.38 -25.56 -5.63
C ASP A 197 0.96 -26.34 -4.36
N ARG A 198 0.46 -25.65 -3.33
CA ARG A 198 0.06 -26.23 -2.04
C ARG A 198 -1.45 -26.41 -1.88
N ARG A 199 -2.24 -26.04 -2.88
CA ARG A 199 -3.70 -26.26 -2.92
C ARG A 199 -4.00 -27.54 -3.69
#